data_AF-A0A948GCP0-F1
#
_entry.id   AF-A0A948GCP0-F1
#
_cell.length_a   1.000
_cell.length_b   1.000
_cell.length_c   1.000
_cell.angle_alpha   90.00
_cell.angle_beta   90.00
_cell.angle_gamma   90.00
#
_symmetry.space_group_name_H-M   'P 1'
#
loop_
_entity.id
_entity.type
_entity.pdbx_description
1 polymer ?
#
loop_
_entity_poly.entity_id
_entity_poly.type
_entity_poly.pdbx_seq_one_letter_code
_entity_poly.pdbx_strand_id
1 'polypeptide(L)'
;MSKFWRILIVSVFMVCFVALGTAFAQKDVKYEGGKDGGVTFAHKTHIKQKLKCNDCHKEPNLFAKKKEAKITEADHKEPKFCGACHDGKKAFSWTEKADCAKCHKK
;
A
#
# COMPACT_ATOMS: atom_id res chain seq x y z
N MET A 1 44.79 19.50 7.84
CA MET A 1 43.38 19.87 7.55
C MET A 1 42.73 20.36 8.84
N SER A 2 42.33 21.64 8.89
CA SER A 2 41.80 22.25 10.12
C SER A 2 40.51 21.55 10.57
N LYS A 3 40.31 21.43 11.89
CA LYS A 3 39.09 20.83 12.48
C LYS A 3 37.81 21.48 11.93
N PHE A 4 37.90 22.76 11.57
CA PHE A 4 36.84 23.54 10.94
C PHE A 4 36.39 22.98 9.58
N TRP A 5 37.33 22.57 8.72
CA TRP A 5 37.00 22.03 7.40
C TRP A 5 36.39 20.62 7.50
N ARG A 6 36.82 19.82 8.49
CA ARG A 6 36.22 18.50 8.78
C ARG A 6 34.77 18.64 9.25
N ILE A 7 34.46 19.62 10.09
CA ILE A 7 33.09 19.89 10.57
C ILE A 7 32.19 20.38 9.42
N LEU A 8 32.70 21.28 8.57
CA LEU A 8 31.96 21.78 7.40
C LEU A 8 31.67 20.67 6.37
N ILE A 9 32.60 19.76 6.14
CA ILE A 9 32.38 18.64 5.21
C ILE A 9 31.33 17.67 5.78
N VAL A 10 31.39 17.34 7.07
CA VAL A 10 30.41 16.45 7.72
C VAL A 10 29.01 17.06 7.74
N SER A 11 28.88 18.37 8.00
CA SER A 11 27.58 19.03 8.01
C SER A 11 26.96 19.14 6.60
N VAL A 12 27.77 19.40 5.57
CA VAL A 12 27.29 19.40 4.17
C VAL A 12 26.85 18.01 3.73
N PHE A 13 27.58 16.96 4.11
CA PHE A 13 27.18 15.57 3.83
C PHE A 13 25.87 15.17 4.54
N MET A 14 25.66 15.64 5.78
CA MET A 14 24.43 15.39 6.53
C MET A 14 23.21 16.07 5.91
N VAL A 15 23.36 17.28 5.36
CA VAL A 15 22.30 18.00 4.64
C VAL A 15 21.95 17.30 3.31
N CYS A 16 22.94 16.78 2.58
CA CYS A 16 22.69 16.05 1.33
C CYS A 16 21.97 14.71 1.53
N PHE A 17 22.18 14.01 2.66
CA PHE A 17 21.53 12.72 2.91
C PHE A 17 20.02 12.85 3.17
N VAL A 18 19.57 13.96 3.76
CA VAL A 18 18.14 14.21 4.03
C VAL A 18 17.35 14.47 2.74
N ALA A 19 17.98 15.04 1.71
CA ALA A 19 17.33 15.37 0.44
C ALA A 19 16.99 14.15 -0.43
N LEU A 20 17.60 12.98 -0.18
CA LEU A 20 17.43 11.77 -1.00
C LEU A 20 16.30 10.84 -0.52
N GLY A 21 15.67 11.11 0.63
CA GLY A 21 14.77 10.17 1.30
C GLY A 21 13.32 10.08 0.79
N THR A 22 12.88 10.89 -0.17
CA THR A 22 11.44 11.16 -0.36
C THR A 22 10.79 10.65 -1.65
N ALA A 23 11.48 9.88 -2.51
CA ALA A 23 11.01 9.65 -3.88
C ALA A 23 10.61 8.19 -4.26
N PHE A 24 10.09 7.37 -3.34
CA PHE A 24 9.49 6.08 -3.72
C PHE A 24 7.98 6.23 -3.97
N ALA A 25 7.59 6.63 -5.18
CA ALA A 25 6.20 6.60 -5.60
C ALA A 25 5.74 5.15 -5.81
N GLN A 26 4.87 4.64 -4.94
CA GLN A 26 4.24 3.33 -5.10
C GLN A 26 3.18 3.40 -6.21
N LYS A 27 3.23 2.47 -7.15
CA LYS A 27 2.24 2.37 -8.25
C LYS A 27 0.94 1.73 -7.78
N ASP A 28 -0.17 2.19 -8.33
CA ASP A 28 -1.47 1.53 -8.14
C ASP A 28 -1.48 0.16 -8.82
N VAL A 29 -2.18 -0.79 -8.19
CA VAL A 29 -2.29 -2.16 -8.70
C VAL A 29 -3.68 -2.36 -9.28
N LYS A 30 -3.74 -2.64 -10.59
CA LYS A 30 -4.99 -2.90 -11.29
C LYS A 30 -5.23 -4.39 -11.40
N TYR A 31 -6.40 -4.84 -10.96
CA TYR A 31 -6.93 -6.18 -11.18
C TYR A 31 -8.00 -6.08 -12.27
N GLU A 32 -7.69 -6.66 -13.43
CA GLU A 32 -8.60 -6.65 -14.57
C GLU A 32 -9.83 -7.52 -14.28
N GLY A 33 -10.98 -7.04 -14.74
CA GLY A 33 -12.29 -7.37 -14.17
C GLY A 33 -12.85 -8.76 -14.49
N GLY A 34 -13.54 -9.31 -13.49
CA GLY A 34 -14.59 -10.32 -13.65
C GLY A 34 -15.96 -9.67 -13.87
N LYS A 35 -17.05 -10.42 -13.64
CA LYS A 35 -18.45 -9.99 -13.90
C LYS A 35 -18.87 -8.64 -13.29
N ASP A 36 -18.23 -8.22 -12.20
CA ASP A 36 -18.59 -7.02 -11.45
C ASP A 36 -17.75 -5.77 -11.82
N GLY A 37 -16.73 -5.91 -12.67
CA GLY A 37 -15.83 -4.83 -13.09
C GLY A 37 -14.42 -4.96 -12.50
N GLY A 38 -13.50 -4.14 -13.03
CA GLY A 38 -12.10 -4.10 -12.59
C GLY A 38 -11.93 -3.42 -11.23
N VAL A 39 -10.87 -3.78 -10.51
CA VAL A 39 -10.54 -3.22 -9.20
C VAL A 39 -9.17 -2.56 -9.26
N THR A 40 -9.07 -1.30 -8.85
CA THR A 40 -7.77 -0.61 -8.69
C THR A 40 -7.47 -0.43 -7.21
N PHE A 41 -6.41 -1.08 -6.75
CA PHE A 41 -5.84 -0.86 -5.43
C PHE A 41 -4.90 0.35 -5.48
N ALA A 42 -5.25 1.40 -4.73
CA ALA A 42 -4.47 2.62 -4.64
C ALA A 42 -3.64 2.65 -3.34
N HIS A 43 -2.31 2.65 -3.45
CA HIS A 43 -1.43 2.71 -2.28
C HIS A 43 -1.64 3.99 -1.48
N LYS A 44 -1.83 5.11 -2.18
CA LYS A 44 -1.98 6.43 -1.57
C LYS A 44 -3.18 6.52 -0.63
N THR A 45 -4.29 5.83 -0.93
CA THR A 45 -5.48 5.86 -0.05
C THR A 45 -5.22 5.12 1.25
N HIS A 46 -4.53 3.98 1.18
CA HIS A 46 -4.18 3.16 2.35
C HIS A 46 -3.12 3.83 3.23
N ILE A 47 -2.09 4.44 2.62
CA ILE A 47 -1.06 5.18 3.36
C ILE A 47 -1.66 6.40 4.08
N LYS A 48 -2.65 7.07 3.48
CA LYS A 48 -3.40 8.15 4.15
C LYS A 48 -4.15 7.67 5.40
N GLN A 49 -4.51 6.39 5.47
CA GLN A 49 -5.05 5.75 6.68
C GLN A 49 -3.97 5.34 7.69
N LYS A 50 -2.73 5.86 7.54
CA LYS A 50 -1.57 5.59 8.39
C LYS A 50 -1.06 4.15 8.34
N LEU A 51 -1.46 3.38 7.33
CA LEU A 51 -0.89 2.05 7.07
C LEU A 51 0.52 2.17 6.50
N LYS A 52 1.41 1.31 7.00
CA LYS A 52 2.81 1.19 6.60
C LYS A 52 2.97 0.01 5.66
N CYS A 53 4.06 0.02 4.87
CA CYS A 53 4.35 -1.05 3.91
C CYS A 53 4.36 -2.45 4.56
N ASN A 54 4.87 -2.56 5.78
CA ASN A 54 4.99 -3.83 6.49
C ASN A 54 3.65 -4.38 6.98
N ASP A 55 2.64 -3.52 7.15
CA ASP A 55 1.31 -3.93 7.60
C ASP A 55 0.62 -4.82 6.55
N CYS A 56 1.06 -4.73 5.29
CA CYS A 56 0.57 -5.56 4.18
C CYS A 56 1.59 -6.60 3.70
N HIS A 57 2.89 -6.26 3.64
CA HIS A 57 3.90 -7.06 2.92
C HIS A 57 4.84 -7.90 3.81
N LYS A 58 4.71 -7.86 5.14
CA LYS A 58 5.61 -8.60 6.04
C LYS A 58 4.89 -9.73 6.78
N GLU A 59 3.99 -9.40 7.68
CA GLU A 59 3.26 -10.37 8.49
C GLU A 59 1.89 -9.78 8.83
N PRO A 60 0.77 -10.43 8.46
CA PRO A 60 0.63 -11.80 7.94
C PRO A 60 0.95 -11.97 6.44
N ASN A 61 1.60 -10.99 5.79
CA ASN A 61 1.91 -11.00 4.36
C ASN A 61 0.65 -11.13 3.49
N LEU A 62 -0.23 -10.14 3.63
CA LEU A 62 -1.50 -10.07 2.91
C LEU A 62 -1.34 -9.93 1.40
N PHE A 63 -0.25 -9.33 0.95
CA PHE A 63 0.03 -9.11 -0.47
C PHE A 63 1.51 -9.26 -0.77
N ALA A 64 1.82 -9.94 -1.86
CA ALA A 64 3.16 -9.85 -2.44
C ALA A 64 3.49 -8.40 -2.87
N LYS A 65 4.77 -8.02 -2.82
CA LYS A 65 5.23 -6.71 -3.33
C LYS A 65 5.08 -6.57 -4.85
N LYS A 66 4.89 -7.71 -5.54
CA LYS A 66 4.52 -7.77 -6.96
C LYS A 66 3.03 -8.09 -7.06
N LYS A 67 2.38 -7.57 -8.09
CA LYS A 67 0.96 -7.88 -8.37
C LYS A 67 0.75 -9.39 -8.44
N GLU A 68 -0.25 -9.86 -7.71
CA GLU A 68 -0.72 -11.24 -7.81
C GLU A 68 -1.62 -11.44 -9.03
N ALA A 69 -1.54 -12.62 -9.64
CA ALA A 69 -2.22 -12.90 -10.90
C ALA A 69 -3.75 -12.91 -10.77
N LYS A 70 -4.27 -13.37 -9.62
CA LYS A 70 -5.72 -13.49 -9.38
C LYS A 70 -6.02 -13.44 -7.89
N ILE A 71 -7.02 -12.64 -7.53
CA ILE A 71 -7.66 -12.62 -6.21
C ILE A 71 -9.15 -12.84 -6.45
N THR A 72 -9.76 -13.73 -5.68
CA THR A 72 -11.17 -14.09 -5.81
C THR A 72 -11.95 -13.68 -4.55
N GLU A 73 -13.27 -13.58 -4.67
CA GLU A 73 -14.14 -13.33 -3.50
C GLU A 73 -14.00 -14.43 -2.43
N ALA A 74 -13.73 -15.68 -2.85
CA ALA A 74 -13.54 -16.78 -1.91
C ALA A 74 -12.34 -16.54 -0.99
N ASP A 75 -11.28 -15.91 -1.50
CA ASP A 75 -10.09 -15.59 -0.72
C ASP A 75 -10.38 -14.57 0.40
N HIS A 76 -11.40 -13.71 0.23
CA HIS A 76 -11.80 -12.72 1.23
C HIS A 76 -12.60 -13.31 2.40
N LYS A 77 -13.04 -14.56 2.32
CA LYS A 77 -13.70 -15.26 3.44
C LYS A 77 -12.72 -15.59 4.57
N GLU A 78 -11.46 -15.77 4.20
CA GLU A 78 -10.35 -15.81 5.15
C GLU A 78 -9.81 -14.39 5.36
N PRO A 79 -9.09 -14.10 6.46
CA PRO A 79 -8.48 -12.80 6.70
C PRO A 79 -7.25 -12.58 5.78
N LYS A 80 -7.46 -12.64 4.46
CA LYS A 80 -6.47 -12.48 3.40
C LYS A 80 -6.83 -11.31 2.49
N PHE A 81 -5.82 -10.79 1.80
CA PHE A 81 -5.97 -9.71 0.81
C PHE A 81 -6.81 -8.54 1.33
N CYS A 82 -7.79 -8.10 0.56
CA CYS A 82 -8.72 -7.02 0.91
C CYS A 82 -9.57 -7.40 2.12
N GLY A 83 -9.99 -8.67 2.22
CA GLY A 83 -10.89 -9.18 3.26
C GLY A 83 -10.30 -9.15 4.68
N ALA A 84 -8.97 -9.09 4.81
CA ALA A 84 -8.29 -8.96 6.11
C ALA A 84 -8.65 -7.68 6.89
N CYS A 85 -9.05 -6.63 6.16
CA CYS A 85 -9.43 -5.33 6.72
C CYS A 85 -10.82 -4.85 6.26
N HIS A 86 -11.25 -5.18 5.05
CA HIS A 86 -12.60 -4.85 4.57
C HIS A 86 -13.65 -5.82 5.11
N ASP A 87 -13.62 -6.08 6.42
CA ASP A 87 -14.45 -7.05 7.13
C ASP A 87 -15.72 -6.44 7.77
N GLY A 88 -15.96 -5.14 7.53
CA GLY A 88 -17.04 -4.39 8.17
C GLY A 88 -16.72 -3.89 9.58
N LYS A 89 -15.53 -4.21 10.11
CA LYS A 89 -15.08 -3.79 11.45
C LYS A 89 -13.91 -2.82 11.35
N LYS A 90 -12.85 -3.20 10.63
CA LYS A 90 -11.65 -2.35 10.46
C LYS A 90 -11.84 -1.33 9.33
N ALA A 91 -12.56 -1.73 8.30
CA ALA A 91 -12.96 -0.88 7.17
C ALA A 91 -14.35 -1.31 6.68
N PHE A 92 -14.86 -0.61 5.67
CA PHE A 92 -16.13 -0.97 5.03
C PHE A 92 -16.09 -2.42 4.53
N SER A 93 -17.22 -3.11 4.57
CA SER A 93 -17.27 -4.55 4.31
C SER A 93 -17.22 -4.87 2.82
N TRP A 94 -16.54 -5.95 2.45
CA TRP A 94 -16.53 -6.50 1.10
C TRP A 94 -17.86 -7.19 0.73
N THR A 95 -18.73 -7.50 1.70
CA THR A 95 -20.00 -8.21 1.48
C THR A 95 -21.19 -7.28 1.27
N GLU A 96 -21.07 -6.00 1.61
CA GLU A 96 -22.17 -5.05 1.55
C GLU A 96 -22.40 -4.59 0.11
N LYS A 97 -23.60 -4.83 -0.43
CA LYS A 97 -23.93 -4.48 -1.82
C LYS A 97 -23.72 -2.99 -2.14
N ALA A 98 -24.00 -2.13 -1.17
CA ALA A 98 -23.78 -0.69 -1.30
C ALA A 98 -22.30 -0.32 -1.48
N ASP A 99 -21.38 -1.18 -1.05
CA ASP A 99 -19.94 -0.94 -1.05
C ASP A 99 -19.23 -1.58 -2.24
N CYS A 100 -19.87 -2.47 -3.00
CA CYS A 100 -19.27 -3.12 -4.18
C CYS A 100 -18.69 -2.09 -5.16
N ALA A 101 -19.41 -0.99 -5.42
CA ALA A 101 -18.99 0.08 -6.31
C ALA A 101 -17.80 0.91 -5.79
N LYS A 102 -17.41 0.78 -4.52
CA LYS A 102 -16.22 1.44 -3.98
C LYS A 102 -14.94 0.81 -4.53
N CYS A 103 -14.96 -0.49 -4.81
CA CYS A 103 -13.82 -1.24 -5.36
C CYS A 103 -14.00 -1.54 -6.85
N HIS A 104 -15.16 -2.08 -7.23
CA HIS A 104 -15.44 -2.53 -8.59
C HIS A 104 -15.93 -1.37 -9.44
N LYS A 105 -15.12 -0.98 -10.42
CA LYS A 105 -15.46 0.04 -11.41
C LYS A 105 -15.76 -0.64 -12.74
N LYS A 106 -16.94 -0.35 -13.29
CA LYS A 106 -17.34 -0.73 -14.65
C LYS A 106 -16.91 0.34 -15.64
#